data_AF-A0A372EUL3-F1
#
_entry.id   AF-A0A372EUL3-F1
#
_cell.length_a   1.000
_cell.length_b   1.000
_cell.length_c   1.000
_cell.angle_alpha   90.00
_cell.angle_beta   90.00
_cell.angle_gamma   90.00
#
_symmetry.space_group_name_H-M   'P 1'
#
loop_
_entity.id
_entity.type
_entity.pdbx_description
1 polymer ?
#
loop_
_entity_poly.entity_id
_entity_poly.type
_entity_poly.pdbx_seq_one_letter_code
_entity_poly.pdbx_strand_id
1 'polypeptide(L)'
;MSKILVGILFKEASLLRDQRQPALGEIFPPDAMDEMFMLHLLLQSWRKLSLFRALHTQHPFTLYVYSLSEDIEYGMFNLSTNIFGPSICIRFGDLGFAFVGDGGLQHDLAGLGPYELARQQLHPIQFDELAARVHYKSALRNATHSYIHSEDADTFRCQQMAVVPYTKSKPIDGSDQVFKPWSQKQLAEVLERYEVPGFEYLIDEAGEAAFTRLVDEDGQKLSLKD
;
A
#
# COMPACT_ATOMS: atom_id res chain seq x y z
N MET A 1 -0.52 3.92 -22.69
CA MET A 1 -0.40 2.44 -22.77
C MET A 1 -1.75 1.75 -22.52
N SER A 2 -2.39 1.92 -21.36
CA SER A 2 -3.63 1.21 -20.98
C SER A 2 -4.81 1.33 -21.97
N LYS A 3 -5.02 2.50 -22.58
CA LYS A 3 -6.10 2.70 -23.57
C LYS A 3 -5.89 1.90 -24.87
N ILE A 4 -4.63 1.75 -25.29
CA ILE A 4 -4.25 0.95 -26.46
C ILE A 4 -4.46 -0.53 -26.14
N LEU A 5 -4.04 -0.96 -24.95
CA LEU A 5 -4.24 -2.33 -24.48
C LEU A 5 -5.73 -2.71 -24.45
N VAL A 6 -6.59 -1.88 -23.84
CA VAL A 6 -8.04 -2.14 -23.82
C VAL A 6 -8.63 -2.14 -25.24
N GLY A 7 -8.16 -1.27 -26.12
CA GLY A 7 -8.59 -1.27 -27.53
C GLY A 7 -8.20 -2.56 -28.27
N ILE A 8 -7.00 -3.09 -28.02
CA ILE A 8 -6.54 -4.38 -28.57
C ILE A 8 -7.38 -5.51 -28.01
N LEU A 9 -7.51 -5.62 -26.68
CA LEU A 9 -8.28 -6.68 -26.02
C LEU A 9 -9.75 -6.68 -26.44
N PHE A 10 -10.37 -5.50 -26.53
CA PHE A 10 -11.74 -5.38 -27.05
C PHE A 10 -11.84 -5.88 -28.50
N LYS A 11 -10.84 -5.57 -29.33
CA LYS A 11 -10.82 -6.05 -30.70
C LYS A 11 -10.63 -7.57 -30.76
N GLU A 12 -9.74 -8.13 -29.95
CA GLU A 12 -9.52 -9.57 -29.86
C GLU A 12 -10.76 -10.30 -29.34
N ALA A 13 -11.45 -9.75 -28.32
CA ALA A 13 -12.71 -10.27 -27.82
C ALA A 13 -13.85 -10.22 -28.86
N SER A 14 -13.81 -9.24 -29.78
CA SER A 14 -14.79 -9.14 -30.86
C SER A 14 -14.56 -10.16 -31.99
N LEU A 15 -13.40 -10.83 -32.03
CA LEU A 15 -13.08 -11.83 -33.03
C LEU A 15 -13.57 -13.20 -32.57
N LEU A 16 -14.61 -13.70 -33.22
CA LEU A 16 -15.24 -15.01 -32.95
C LEU A 16 -14.29 -16.22 -33.12
N ARG A 17 -13.12 -16.04 -33.74
CA ARG A 17 -12.19 -17.11 -34.05
C ARG A 17 -10.78 -16.60 -34.30
N ASP A 18 -9.78 -17.34 -33.80
CA ASP A 18 -8.39 -17.14 -34.22
C ASP A 18 -8.24 -17.46 -35.71
N GLN A 19 -7.84 -16.47 -36.50
CA GLN A 19 -7.62 -16.63 -37.95
C GLN A 19 -6.40 -17.49 -38.27
N ARG A 20 -5.40 -17.55 -37.37
CA ARG A 20 -4.18 -18.35 -37.54
C ARG A 20 -4.39 -19.80 -37.10
N GLN A 21 -5.13 -20.03 -36.01
CA GLN A 21 -5.40 -21.36 -35.48
C GLN A 21 -6.88 -21.54 -35.15
N PRO A 22 -7.71 -21.81 -36.17
CA PRO A 22 -9.15 -21.80 -36.03
C PRO A 22 -9.71 -22.92 -35.11
N ALA A 23 -8.89 -23.89 -34.72
CA ALA A 23 -9.25 -24.98 -33.81
C ALA A 23 -9.15 -24.59 -32.32
N LEU A 24 -8.42 -23.52 -31.98
CA LEU A 24 -8.25 -23.07 -30.59
C LEU A 24 -9.44 -22.26 -30.06
N GLY A 25 -10.37 -21.86 -30.93
CA GLY A 25 -11.54 -21.07 -30.54
C GLY A 25 -11.29 -19.57 -30.59
N GLU A 26 -11.89 -18.84 -29.65
CA GLU A 26 -11.72 -17.39 -29.49
C GLU A 26 -10.33 -17.07 -28.91
N ILE A 27 -9.72 -15.98 -29.37
CA ILE A 27 -8.39 -15.55 -28.89
C ILE A 27 -8.48 -15.03 -27.46
N PHE A 28 -9.56 -14.29 -27.18
CA PHE A 28 -9.83 -13.71 -25.88
C PHE A 28 -11.33 -13.87 -25.59
N PRO A 29 -11.74 -14.68 -24.60
CA PRO A 29 -13.15 -14.90 -24.33
C PRO A 29 -13.80 -13.60 -23.83
N PRO A 30 -15.04 -13.28 -24.23
CA PRO A 30 -15.76 -12.09 -23.77
C PRO A 30 -15.81 -11.97 -22.25
N ASP A 31 -15.94 -13.08 -21.54
CA ASP A 31 -16.00 -13.14 -20.08
C ASP A 31 -14.70 -12.64 -19.42
N ALA A 32 -13.55 -12.77 -20.10
CA ALA A 32 -12.28 -12.24 -19.61
C ALA A 32 -12.21 -10.69 -19.70
N MET A 33 -13.12 -10.04 -20.45
CA MET A 33 -13.25 -8.58 -20.40
C MET A 33 -13.82 -8.10 -19.06
N ASP A 34 -14.62 -8.92 -18.38
CA ASP A 34 -15.15 -8.57 -17.06
C ASP A 34 -14.02 -8.48 -16.02
N GLU A 35 -12.97 -9.29 -16.16
CA GLU A 35 -11.76 -9.20 -15.33
C GLU A 35 -11.01 -7.87 -15.53
N MET A 36 -11.17 -7.23 -16.69
CA MET A 36 -10.58 -5.95 -17.03
C MET A 36 -11.42 -4.75 -16.56
N PHE A 37 -12.50 -4.97 -15.81
CA PHE A 37 -13.39 -3.91 -15.33
C PHE A 37 -12.66 -2.80 -14.56
N MET A 38 -11.71 -3.15 -13.70
CA MET A 38 -10.90 -2.15 -12.97
C MET A 38 -10.06 -1.28 -13.91
N LEU A 39 -9.54 -1.85 -15.00
CA LEU A 39 -8.81 -1.11 -16.03
C LEU A 39 -9.76 -0.20 -16.82
N HIS A 40 -10.99 -0.67 -17.09
CA HIS A 40 -12.03 0.16 -17.69
C HIS A 40 -12.36 1.37 -16.80
N LEU A 41 -12.59 1.15 -15.50
CA LEU A 41 -12.84 2.22 -14.54
C LEU A 41 -11.69 3.24 -14.49
N LEU A 42 -10.45 2.76 -14.52
CA LEU A 42 -9.27 3.63 -14.60
C LEU A 42 -9.25 4.48 -15.89
N LEU A 43 -9.70 3.94 -17.02
CA LEU A 43 -9.78 4.72 -18.26
C LEU A 43 -10.92 5.74 -18.24
N GLN A 44 -12.05 5.43 -17.59
CA GLN A 44 -13.13 6.40 -17.41
C GLN A 44 -12.73 7.55 -16.50
N SER A 45 -11.91 7.27 -15.48
CA SER A 45 -11.44 8.30 -14.55
C SER A 45 -10.61 9.41 -15.22
N TRP A 46 -10.01 9.12 -16.39
CA TRP A 46 -9.30 10.12 -17.20
C TRP A 46 -10.20 10.95 -18.12
N ARG A 47 -11.45 10.53 -18.35
CA ARG A 47 -12.40 11.22 -19.24
C ARG A 47 -13.36 12.12 -18.50
N LYS A 48 -13.61 11.82 -17.23
CA LYS A 48 -14.62 12.45 -16.38
C LYS A 48 -13.99 12.90 -15.09
N LEU A 49 -14.59 13.91 -14.46
CA LEU A 49 -14.18 14.29 -13.11
C LEU A 49 -14.42 13.09 -12.19
N SER A 50 -13.37 12.60 -11.56
CA SER A 50 -13.45 11.45 -10.66
C SER A 50 -13.53 11.91 -9.23
N LEU A 51 -14.63 11.56 -8.56
CA LEU A 51 -14.87 11.87 -7.16
C LEU A 51 -14.78 10.59 -6.35
N PHE A 52 -13.83 10.55 -5.43
CA PHE A 52 -13.67 9.44 -4.51
C PHE A 52 -14.11 9.84 -3.11
N ARG A 53 -14.89 8.98 -2.45
CA ARG A 53 -15.27 9.14 -1.05
C ARG A 53 -14.81 7.92 -0.27
N ALA A 54 -13.79 8.09 0.57
CA ALA A 54 -13.33 7.04 1.48
C ALA A 54 -14.10 7.09 2.81
N LEU A 55 -13.99 6.02 3.59
CA LEU A 55 -14.54 5.97 4.96
C LEU A 55 -13.63 6.69 5.96
N HIS A 56 -12.32 6.52 5.77
CA HIS A 56 -11.28 6.88 6.74
C HIS A 56 -10.64 8.25 6.42
N THR A 57 -10.48 8.54 5.13
CA THR A 57 -9.82 9.78 4.67
C THR A 57 -10.53 10.38 3.46
N GLN A 58 -10.00 11.47 2.93
CA GLN A 58 -10.46 12.05 1.66
C GLN A 58 -9.91 11.30 0.42
N HIS A 59 -9.06 10.29 0.61
CA HIS A 59 -8.32 9.64 -0.45
C HIS A 59 -8.44 8.11 -0.41
N PRO A 60 -8.37 7.40 -1.56
CA PRO A 60 -8.44 5.94 -1.64
C PRO A 60 -7.21 5.20 -1.09
N PHE A 61 -6.35 5.90 -0.36
CA PHE A 61 -5.02 5.41 0.04
C PHE A 61 -4.55 6.14 1.28
N THR A 62 -3.57 5.53 1.93
CA THR A 62 -2.75 6.17 2.94
C THR A 62 -1.48 6.70 2.28
N LEU A 63 -1.22 8.00 2.43
CA LEU A 63 0.04 8.64 2.06
C LEU A 63 0.67 9.27 3.29
N TYR A 64 1.92 8.92 3.56
CA TYR A 64 2.79 9.60 4.51
C TYR A 64 3.88 10.34 3.75
N VAL A 65 4.16 11.57 4.19
CA VAL A 65 5.19 12.43 3.61
C VAL A 65 6.11 12.89 4.73
N TYR A 66 7.41 12.77 4.52
CA TYR A 66 8.45 13.10 5.49
C TYR A 66 9.49 14.02 4.85
N SER A 67 9.93 15.02 5.64
CA SER A 67 11.14 15.77 5.33
C SER A 67 12.35 14.97 5.78
N LEU A 68 13.40 14.93 4.97
CA LEU A 68 14.59 14.15 5.22
C LEU A 68 15.83 15.05 5.29
N SER A 69 16.81 14.64 6.10
CA SER A 69 18.15 15.22 6.03
C SER A 69 18.91 14.66 4.83
N GLU A 70 19.73 15.48 4.20
CA GLU A 70 20.64 15.01 3.16
C GLU A 70 21.81 14.23 3.75
N ASP A 71 22.05 13.02 3.25
CA ASP A 71 23.24 12.21 3.53
C ASP A 71 23.81 11.67 2.22
N ILE A 72 24.98 12.19 1.83
CA ILE A 72 25.65 11.85 0.57
C ILE A 72 26.21 10.42 0.62
N GLU A 73 26.66 9.95 1.78
CA GLU A 73 27.24 8.61 1.93
C GLU A 73 26.16 7.54 1.89
N TYR A 74 25.00 7.81 2.50
CA TYR A 74 23.82 6.92 2.44
C TYR A 74 23.10 7.00 1.08
N GLY A 75 23.36 8.05 0.30
CA GLY A 75 22.75 8.31 -1.00
C GLY A 75 21.38 8.98 -0.89
N MET A 76 20.92 9.62 -1.97
CA MET A 76 19.72 10.48 -1.97
C MET A 76 18.45 9.81 -2.54
N PHE A 77 18.55 8.60 -3.07
CA PHE A 77 17.42 7.92 -3.71
C PHE A 77 17.30 6.48 -3.22
N ASN A 78 16.07 6.08 -2.89
CA ASN A 78 15.70 4.69 -2.63
C ASN A 78 14.26 4.46 -3.10
N LEU A 79 13.97 3.31 -3.69
CA LEU A 79 12.62 2.86 -4.03
C LEU A 79 12.44 1.45 -3.45
N SER A 80 11.50 1.32 -2.51
CA SER A 80 11.06 0.05 -1.97
C SER A 80 9.61 -0.24 -2.34
N THR A 81 9.34 -1.50 -2.68
CA THR A 81 8.00 -1.97 -3.04
C THR A 81 7.68 -3.25 -2.29
N ASN A 82 6.47 -3.35 -1.75
CA ASN A 82 5.96 -4.60 -1.20
C ASN A 82 4.75 -5.04 -2.00
N ILE A 83 4.86 -6.22 -2.63
CA ILE A 83 3.80 -6.80 -3.45
C ILE A 83 2.71 -7.43 -2.56
N PHE A 84 3.08 -7.97 -1.39
CA PHE A 84 2.16 -8.67 -0.50
C PHE A 84 1.27 -7.71 0.29
N GLY A 85 1.85 -6.63 0.79
CA GLY A 85 1.10 -5.50 1.33
C GLY A 85 1.19 -4.35 0.33
N PRO A 86 0.12 -4.00 -0.41
CA PRO A 86 0.20 -3.06 -1.55
C PRO A 86 0.70 -1.69 -1.11
N SER A 87 2.02 -1.52 -1.14
CA SER A 87 2.70 -0.35 -0.59
C SER A 87 4.01 -0.09 -1.32
N ILE A 88 4.33 1.19 -1.45
CA ILE A 88 5.50 1.70 -2.15
C ILE A 88 6.08 2.81 -1.28
N CYS A 89 7.36 2.73 -0.98
CA CYS A 89 8.08 3.80 -0.31
C CYS A 89 9.17 4.32 -1.25
N ILE A 90 9.27 5.63 -1.39
CA ILE A 90 10.26 6.28 -2.22
C ILE A 90 10.91 7.42 -1.45
N ARG A 91 12.22 7.48 -1.55
CA ARG A 91 13.04 8.58 -1.06
C ARG A 91 13.71 9.25 -2.25
N PHE A 92 13.67 10.57 -2.31
CA PHE A 92 14.34 11.35 -3.34
C PHE A 92 14.74 12.72 -2.78
N GLY A 93 16.05 12.93 -2.62
CA GLY A 93 16.60 14.15 -2.01
C GLY A 93 16.19 14.27 -0.55
N ASP A 94 15.56 15.41 -0.23
CA ASP A 94 15.05 15.80 1.07
C ASP A 94 13.61 15.33 1.32
N LEU A 95 13.03 14.50 0.44
CA LEU A 95 11.65 14.03 0.56
C LEU A 95 11.56 12.50 0.63
N GLY A 96 10.73 12.03 1.56
CA GLY A 96 10.34 10.64 1.70
C GLY A 96 8.82 10.48 1.59
N PHE A 97 8.37 9.53 0.78
CA PHE A 97 6.95 9.20 0.61
C PHE A 97 6.73 7.72 0.92
N ALA A 98 5.73 7.42 1.74
CA ALA A 98 5.24 6.06 1.94
C ALA A 98 3.76 6.00 1.55
N PHE A 99 3.48 5.24 0.49
CA PHE A 99 2.15 5.06 -0.08
C PHE A 99 1.63 3.65 0.25
N VAL A 100 0.37 3.56 0.63
CA VAL A 100 -0.33 2.29 0.87
C VAL A 100 -1.69 2.30 0.17
N GLY A 101 -1.93 1.32 -0.68
CA GLY A 101 -3.21 1.10 -1.35
C GLY A 101 -4.21 0.41 -0.44
N ASP A 102 -4.69 1.11 0.59
CA ASP A 102 -5.50 0.56 1.69
C ASP A 102 -6.80 1.32 1.97
N GLY A 103 -7.30 2.15 1.06
CA GLY A 103 -8.54 2.89 1.31
C GLY A 103 -8.45 3.90 2.46
N GLY A 104 -7.22 4.31 2.85
CA GLY A 104 -6.98 5.24 3.96
C GLY A 104 -7.01 4.60 5.35
N LEU A 105 -7.12 3.28 5.43
CA LEU A 105 -7.32 2.54 6.67
C LEU A 105 -6.18 2.71 7.70
N GLN A 106 -4.95 2.90 7.25
CA GLN A 106 -3.83 3.14 8.16
C GLN A 106 -3.84 4.53 8.82
N HIS A 107 -4.56 5.52 8.28
CA HIS A 107 -4.75 6.84 8.92
C HIS A 107 -5.63 6.78 10.17
N ASP A 108 -6.68 5.94 10.13
CA ASP A 108 -7.62 5.79 11.26
C ASP A 108 -6.97 5.23 12.52
N LEU A 109 -5.83 4.55 12.39
CA LEU A 109 -5.12 3.93 13.51
C LEU A 109 -4.02 4.83 14.10
N ALA A 110 -3.60 5.90 13.41
CA ALA A 110 -2.66 6.91 13.93
C ALA A 110 -2.57 8.10 12.96
N GLY A 111 -3.12 9.26 13.35
CA GLY A 111 -3.29 10.43 12.47
C GLY A 111 -2.01 11.19 12.08
N LEU A 112 -0.87 10.88 12.70
CA LEU A 112 0.44 11.50 12.40
C LEU A 112 1.41 10.52 11.71
N GLY A 113 0.89 9.43 11.16
CA GLY A 113 1.68 8.34 10.60
C GLY A 113 2.39 7.50 11.67
N PRO A 114 3.17 6.48 11.25
CA PRO A 114 3.95 5.67 12.18
C PRO A 114 4.74 6.55 13.15
N TYR A 115 4.55 6.33 14.45
CA TYR A 115 5.30 6.96 15.55
C TYR A 115 5.23 8.49 15.61
N GLU A 116 4.19 9.11 15.05
CA GLU A 116 3.99 10.57 15.07
C GLU A 116 5.10 11.40 14.41
N LEU A 117 5.90 10.76 13.53
CA LEU A 117 7.10 11.33 12.92
C LEU A 117 6.82 12.30 11.75
N ALA A 118 5.57 12.47 11.31
CA ALA A 118 5.24 13.19 10.08
C ALA A 118 5.64 14.68 10.05
N ARG A 119 6.12 15.25 11.16
CA ARG A 119 6.55 16.66 11.26
C ARG A 119 8.05 16.82 11.51
N GLN A 120 8.78 15.73 11.65
CA GLN A 120 10.20 15.73 11.98
C GLN A 120 11.03 15.59 10.71
N GLN A 121 12.24 16.16 10.73
CA GLN A 121 13.23 15.88 9.70
C GLN A 121 13.92 14.55 10.05
N LEU A 122 13.74 13.54 9.21
CA LEU A 122 14.27 12.20 9.44
C LEU A 122 15.61 12.01 8.73
N HIS A 123 16.50 11.25 9.34
CA HIS A 123 17.65 10.71 8.63
C HIS A 123 17.19 9.69 7.56
N PRO A 124 17.84 9.59 6.40
CA PRO A 124 17.52 8.59 5.37
C PRO A 124 17.42 7.15 5.91
N ILE A 125 18.28 6.79 6.85
CA ILE A 125 18.26 5.47 7.52
C ILE A 125 17.01 5.25 8.38
N GLN A 126 16.47 6.31 8.99
CA GLN A 126 15.23 6.26 9.76
C GLN A 126 14.03 6.11 8.85
N PHE A 127 14.08 6.78 7.68
CA PHE A 127 13.05 6.61 6.66
C PHE A 127 13.01 5.18 6.12
N ASP A 128 14.16 4.53 5.90
CA ASP A 128 14.19 3.15 5.44
C ASP A 128 13.64 2.18 6.50
N GLU A 129 13.89 2.42 7.79
CA GLU A 129 13.24 1.68 8.88
C GLU A 129 11.72 1.94 8.90
N LEU A 130 11.29 3.19 8.71
CA LEU A 130 9.87 3.56 8.65
C LEU A 130 9.19 2.86 7.47
N ALA A 131 9.83 2.85 6.30
CA ALA A 131 9.35 2.17 5.10
C ALA A 131 9.11 0.69 5.38
N ALA A 132 10.09 0.00 5.97
CA ALA A 132 9.96 -1.40 6.35
C ALA A 132 8.77 -1.66 7.30
N ARG A 133 8.56 -0.78 8.30
CA ARG A 133 7.42 -0.86 9.22
C ARG A 133 6.08 -0.63 8.50
N VAL A 134 5.99 0.33 7.59
CA VAL A 134 4.79 0.58 6.75
C VAL A 134 4.50 -0.63 5.87
N HIS A 135 5.53 -1.18 5.23
CA HIS A 135 5.40 -2.38 4.40
C HIS A 135 4.94 -3.58 5.22
N TYR A 136 5.48 -3.80 6.42
CA TYR A 136 5.06 -4.86 7.32
C TYR A 136 3.59 -4.68 7.75
N LYS A 137 3.21 -3.49 8.22
CA LYS A 137 1.81 -3.18 8.57
C LYS A 137 0.86 -3.43 7.39
N SER A 138 1.26 -3.04 6.18
CA SER A 138 0.48 -3.29 4.97
C SER A 138 0.30 -4.78 4.69
N ALA A 139 1.33 -5.60 4.92
CA ALA A 139 1.27 -7.05 4.76
C ALA A 139 0.41 -7.75 5.84
N LEU A 140 0.25 -7.14 7.01
CA LEU A 140 -0.65 -7.64 8.06
C LEU A 140 -2.13 -7.39 7.74
N ARG A 141 -2.46 -6.56 6.74
CA ARG A 141 -3.85 -6.28 6.38
C ARG A 141 -4.58 -7.57 6.01
N ASN A 142 -5.67 -7.83 6.72
CA ASN A 142 -6.52 -8.99 6.54
C ASN A 142 -7.96 -8.61 6.18
N ALA A 143 -8.09 -7.56 5.38
CA ALA A 143 -9.36 -7.06 4.89
C ALA A 143 -9.23 -6.50 3.47
N THR A 144 -10.38 -6.37 2.83
CA THR A 144 -10.59 -5.63 1.59
C THR A 144 -11.63 -4.54 1.81
N HIS A 145 -11.87 -3.73 0.79
CA HIS A 145 -12.88 -2.70 0.79
C HIS A 145 -13.99 -3.04 -0.20
N SER A 146 -15.22 -2.75 0.19
CA SER A 146 -16.38 -2.74 -0.69
C SER A 146 -16.58 -1.34 -1.25
N TYR A 147 -16.77 -1.24 -2.56
CA TYR A 147 -16.99 0.02 -3.26
C TYR A 147 -18.30 -0.03 -4.05
N ILE A 148 -19.02 1.10 -4.05
CA ILE A 148 -20.09 1.36 -5.01
C ILE A 148 -19.63 2.46 -5.96
N HIS A 149 -19.97 2.32 -7.24
CA HIS A 149 -19.68 3.31 -8.25
C HIS A 149 -20.96 3.78 -8.92
N SER A 150 -20.97 5.05 -9.32
CA SER A 150 -22.03 5.62 -10.16
C SER A 150 -21.42 6.59 -11.16
N GLU A 151 -22.04 6.68 -12.32
CA GLU A 151 -21.54 7.48 -13.44
C GLU A 151 -22.68 8.35 -13.98
N ASP A 152 -22.40 9.64 -14.16
CA ASP A 152 -23.25 10.57 -14.90
C ASP A 152 -22.48 11.11 -16.13
N ALA A 153 -23.02 12.12 -16.84
CA ALA A 153 -22.43 12.59 -18.09
C ALA A 153 -20.97 13.07 -17.92
N ASP A 154 -20.66 13.74 -16.81
CA ASP A 154 -19.40 14.48 -16.61
C ASP A 154 -18.58 13.98 -15.42
N THR A 155 -19.19 13.16 -14.55
CA THR A 155 -18.63 12.72 -13.28
C THR A 155 -18.67 11.20 -13.13
N PHE A 156 -17.57 10.64 -12.62
CA PHE A 156 -17.49 9.27 -12.14
C PHE A 156 -17.31 9.29 -10.62
N ARG A 157 -18.20 8.65 -9.88
CA ARG A 157 -18.20 8.62 -8.42
C ARG A 157 -17.87 7.22 -7.95
N CYS A 158 -16.91 7.11 -7.05
CA CYS A 158 -16.58 5.87 -6.35
C CYS A 158 -16.63 6.13 -4.85
N GLN A 159 -17.44 5.35 -4.15
CA GLN A 159 -17.63 5.48 -2.71
C GLN A 159 -17.29 4.16 -2.01
N GLN A 160 -16.40 4.24 -1.03
CA GLN A 160 -16.11 3.17 -0.11
C GLN A 160 -17.28 2.99 0.85
N MET A 161 -17.80 1.77 0.91
CA MET A 161 -19.01 1.44 1.67
C MET A 161 -18.69 0.74 2.99
N ALA A 162 -17.74 -0.20 2.96
CA ALA A 162 -17.34 -0.98 4.13
C ALA A 162 -15.91 -1.48 4.00
N VAL A 163 -15.29 -1.73 5.16
CA VAL A 163 -14.12 -2.59 5.29
C VAL A 163 -14.63 -4.01 5.55
N VAL A 164 -14.19 -4.97 4.76
CA VAL A 164 -14.64 -6.37 4.82
C VAL A 164 -13.45 -7.27 5.17
N PRO A 165 -13.39 -7.82 6.40
CA PRO A 165 -12.36 -8.78 6.78
C PRO A 165 -12.40 -10.03 5.89
N TYR A 166 -11.24 -10.58 5.56
CA TYR A 166 -11.16 -11.87 4.86
C TYR A 166 -11.54 -13.04 5.77
N THR A 167 -11.28 -12.91 7.07
CA THR A 167 -11.61 -13.92 8.06
C THR A 167 -12.87 -13.55 8.82
N LYS A 168 -13.81 -14.50 8.93
CA LYS A 168 -15.06 -14.34 9.70
C LYS A 168 -14.91 -14.65 11.19
N SER A 169 -13.75 -15.15 11.62
CA SER A 169 -13.46 -15.37 13.03
C SER A 169 -13.25 -14.04 13.72
N LYS A 170 -14.14 -13.72 14.65
CA LYS A 170 -14.00 -12.53 15.49
C LYS A 170 -13.09 -12.84 16.67
N PRO A 171 -12.24 -11.91 17.11
CA PRO A 171 -11.54 -12.03 18.38
C PRO A 171 -12.53 -12.00 19.56
N ILE A 172 -12.02 -12.23 20.76
CA ILE A 172 -12.82 -12.33 22.00
C ILE A 172 -13.62 -11.03 22.26
N ASP A 173 -13.10 -9.89 21.81
CA ASP A 173 -13.73 -8.58 21.92
C ASP A 173 -14.91 -8.35 20.94
N GLY A 174 -15.15 -9.30 20.02
CA GLY A 174 -16.21 -9.21 19.00
C GLY A 174 -15.91 -8.23 17.86
N SER A 175 -14.73 -7.61 17.83
CA SER A 175 -14.31 -6.67 16.79
C SER A 175 -14.00 -7.40 15.47
N ASP A 176 -13.96 -6.65 14.38
CA ASP A 176 -13.56 -7.18 13.08
C ASP A 176 -12.03 -7.13 12.97
N GLN A 177 -11.39 -8.26 12.71
CA GLN A 177 -9.92 -8.32 12.62
C GLN A 177 -9.45 -7.83 11.25
N VAL A 178 -9.28 -6.51 11.14
CA VAL A 178 -8.83 -5.84 9.91
C VAL A 178 -7.32 -6.01 9.67
N PHE A 179 -6.54 -6.12 10.74
CA PHE A 179 -5.11 -6.44 10.69
C PHE A 179 -4.81 -7.69 11.52
N LYS A 180 -3.90 -8.53 11.05
CA LYS A 180 -3.29 -9.58 11.87
C LYS A 180 -2.51 -8.95 13.03
N PRO A 181 -2.35 -9.64 14.17
CA PRO A 181 -1.58 -9.13 15.29
C PRO A 181 -0.14 -8.82 14.85
N TRP A 182 0.41 -7.74 15.38
CA TRP A 182 1.80 -7.37 15.16
C TRP A 182 2.72 -8.38 15.85
N SER A 183 3.79 -8.81 15.17
CA SER A 183 4.82 -9.69 15.73
C SER A 183 6.19 -9.04 15.58
N GLN A 184 6.86 -8.80 16.70
CA GLN A 184 8.21 -8.22 16.69
C GLN A 184 9.23 -9.11 15.99
N LYS A 185 9.08 -10.43 16.13
CA LYS A 185 9.91 -11.40 15.41
C LYS A 185 9.78 -11.26 13.89
N GLN A 186 8.55 -11.21 13.37
CA GLN A 186 8.33 -11.03 11.94
C GLN A 186 8.80 -9.66 11.44
N LEU A 187 8.65 -8.61 12.26
CA LEU A 187 9.19 -7.30 11.96
C LEU A 187 10.72 -7.36 11.80
N ALA A 188 11.43 -8.05 12.70
CA ALA A 188 12.87 -8.22 12.61
C ALA A 188 13.28 -8.93 11.32
N GLU A 189 12.59 -10.01 10.94
CA GLU A 189 12.80 -10.72 9.67
C GLU A 189 12.56 -9.82 8.44
N VAL A 190 11.59 -8.91 8.50
CA VAL A 190 11.35 -7.93 7.43
C VAL A 190 12.49 -6.93 7.36
N LEU A 191 12.92 -6.40 8.50
CA LEU A 191 13.95 -5.36 8.54
C LEU A 191 15.34 -5.87 8.12
N GLU A 192 15.67 -7.13 8.39
CA GLU A 192 16.88 -7.79 7.88
C GLU A 192 16.96 -7.71 6.34
N ARG A 193 15.82 -7.85 5.65
CA ARG A 193 15.75 -7.79 4.18
C ARG A 193 15.93 -6.38 3.60
N TYR A 194 15.84 -5.34 4.42
CA TYR A 194 16.07 -3.96 3.98
C TYR A 194 17.55 -3.57 4.01
N GLU A 195 18.46 -4.52 4.30
CA GLU A 195 19.92 -4.33 4.36
C GLU A 195 20.34 -3.11 5.21
N VAL A 196 19.50 -2.73 6.16
CA VAL A 196 19.79 -1.56 6.99
C VAL A 196 21.00 -1.92 7.87
N PRO A 197 22.16 -1.23 7.78
CA PRO A 197 23.41 -1.74 8.35
C PRO A 197 23.36 -1.84 9.87
N GLY A 198 23.65 -2.99 10.49
CA GLY A 198 23.62 -3.20 11.95
C GLY A 198 22.32 -3.79 12.51
N PHE A 199 21.53 -4.47 11.66
CA PHE A 199 20.26 -5.10 12.03
C PHE A 199 20.39 -6.50 12.67
N GLU A 200 21.54 -7.14 12.50
CA GLU A 200 21.89 -8.43 13.11
C GLU A 200 22.01 -8.40 14.66
N TYR A 201 21.84 -7.23 15.29
CA TYR A 201 21.89 -7.02 16.75
C TYR A 201 20.55 -6.65 17.40
N LEU A 202 19.43 -6.73 16.67
CA LEU A 202 18.15 -6.14 17.11
C LEU A 202 17.18 -7.14 17.73
N ILE A 203 17.51 -8.43 17.74
CA ILE A 203 16.73 -9.45 18.41
C ILE A 203 17.37 -9.68 19.78
N ASP A 204 16.62 -9.47 20.86
CA ASP A 204 17.11 -9.79 22.21
C ASP A 204 17.21 -11.32 22.43
N GLU A 205 17.74 -11.75 23.59
CA GLU A 205 17.81 -13.18 23.93
C GLU A 205 16.44 -13.87 23.97
N ALA A 206 15.34 -13.10 24.06
CA ALA A 206 13.97 -13.58 24.05
C ALA A 206 13.36 -13.69 22.64
N GLY A 207 14.03 -13.19 21.60
CA GLY A 207 13.53 -13.24 20.22
C GLY A 207 12.70 -12.02 19.80
N GLU A 208 12.72 -10.93 20.56
CA GLU A 208 11.95 -9.71 20.29
C GLU A 208 12.81 -8.60 19.68
N ALA A 209 12.20 -7.80 18.79
CA ALA A 209 12.85 -6.65 18.16
C ALA A 209 13.06 -5.53 19.21
N ALA A 210 14.24 -5.49 19.82
CA ALA A 210 14.55 -4.65 20.97
C ALA A 210 15.08 -3.24 20.61
N PHE A 211 15.36 -2.95 19.33
CA PHE A 211 16.07 -1.72 18.96
C PHE A 211 15.52 -1.06 17.70
N THR A 212 15.36 0.26 17.82
CA THR A 212 14.83 1.20 16.81
C THR A 212 15.86 2.29 16.55
N ARG A 213 15.95 2.78 15.31
CA ARG A 213 16.71 3.99 14.94
C ARG A 213 15.82 5.21 14.90
N LEU A 214 14.51 5.03 15.03
CA LEU A 214 13.58 6.14 15.13
C LEU A 214 13.84 6.88 16.43
N VAL A 215 14.22 8.14 16.31
CA VAL A 215 14.39 9.07 17.41
C VAL A 215 13.44 10.25 17.21
N ASP A 216 13.02 10.86 18.32
CA ASP A 216 12.28 12.12 18.29
C ASP A 216 13.19 13.33 18.04
N GLU A 217 12.61 14.54 18.06
CA GLU A 217 13.34 15.81 17.90
C GLU A 217 14.43 16.01 18.97
N ASP A 218 14.27 15.41 20.16
CA ASP A 218 15.23 15.48 21.27
C ASP A 218 16.31 14.38 21.17
N GLY A 219 16.26 13.53 20.15
CA GLY A 219 17.17 12.40 19.95
C GLY A 219 16.88 11.20 20.85
N GLN A 220 15.74 11.17 21.54
CA GLN A 220 15.33 10.03 22.35
C GLN A 220 14.78 8.93 21.46
N LYS A 221 15.19 7.68 21.72
CA LYS A 221 14.70 6.52 20.97
C LYS A 221 13.22 6.30 21.22
N LEU A 222 12.45 6.16 20.14
CA LEU A 222 11.03 5.87 20.21
C LEU A 222 10.83 4.39 20.58
N SER A 223 10.42 4.15 21.83
CA SER A 223 10.04 2.82 22.29
C SER A 223 8.75 2.36 21.61
N LEU A 224 8.71 1.09 21.20
CA LEU A 224 7.49 0.38 20.84
C LEU A 224 6.66 0.23 22.12
N LYS A 225 5.77 1.18 22.40
CA LYS A 225 4.68 0.91 23.35
C LYS A 225 3.58 0.17 22.59
N ASP A 226 3.21 -0.97 23.15
CA ASP A 226 2.16 -1.90 22.67
C ASP A 226 0.82 -1.22 22.37
#